data_AF-A0A945YF97-F1
#
_entry.id   AF-A0A945YF97-F1
#
_cell.length_a   1.000
_cell.length_b   1.000
_cell.length_c   1.000
_cell.angle_alpha   90.00
_cell.angle_beta   90.00
_cell.angle_gamma   90.00
#
_symmetry.space_group_name_H-M   'P 1'
#
loop_
_entity.id
_entity.type
_entity.pdbx_description
1 polymer ?
#
loop_
_entity_poly.entity_id
_entity_poly.type
_entity_poly.pdbx_seq_one_letter_code
_entity_poly.pdbx_strand_id
1 'polypeptide(L)'
;MKVIPAALLLALVCSTGCETSSPSAAASPDTMTSPTATSLRPSLSRDQYHNKVLGLLIGSAIGDAMGAPTEMWSRSDIQLDCGFVDDLEPMVRAVSAEGIWKTNLPAGGTTDDTRWKALTIEFLLAQDLRQATPQVMARHIMARYQAHIDTLKATEGFDPKPYENNLMKMAWLQEWALVAKPYAENNLPGYADALSKFYGGEMTCAGMLYSPIWGAVHPGRPTAAYAMGYEHAIYDIGYARDMTSLV
;
A
#
# COMPACT_ATOMS: atom_id res chain seq x y z
N MET A 1 -10.70 53.89 48.23
CA MET A 1 -9.37 53.74 47.60
C MET A 1 -8.42 53.03 48.57
N LYS A 2 -8.08 51.77 48.28
CA LYS A 2 -6.73 51.20 48.35
C LYS A 2 -6.80 49.78 47.78
N VAL A 3 -6.21 49.65 46.60
CA VAL A 3 -6.14 48.45 45.77
C VAL A 3 -5.09 47.52 46.40
N ILE A 4 -5.47 46.26 46.67
CA ILE A 4 -4.51 45.22 47.05
C ILE A 4 -3.99 44.59 45.74
N PRO A 5 -2.67 44.36 45.58
CA PRO A 5 -2.09 44.03 44.29
C PRO A 5 -2.38 42.58 43.89
N ALA A 6 -2.68 42.37 42.61
CA ALA A 6 -2.87 41.09 41.94
C ALA A 6 -1.58 40.26 41.77
N ALA A 7 -0.67 40.31 42.76
CA ALA A 7 0.62 39.61 42.73
C ALA A 7 0.65 38.36 43.62
N LEU A 8 -0.40 38.08 44.41
CA LEU A 8 -0.44 36.92 45.31
C LEU A 8 -1.29 35.73 44.82
N LEU A 9 -1.94 35.83 43.66
CA LEU A 9 -2.71 34.72 43.08
C LEU A 9 -1.97 33.94 41.97
N LEU A 10 -0.71 34.31 41.67
CA LEU A 10 0.10 33.65 40.63
C LEU A 10 1.19 32.71 41.20
N ALA A 11 1.16 32.44 42.50
CA ALA A 11 2.12 31.55 43.17
C ALA A 11 1.54 30.19 43.57
N LEU A 12 0.26 29.90 43.26
CA LEU A 12 -0.42 28.68 43.72
C LEU A 12 -0.81 27.69 42.59
N VAL A 13 -0.32 27.90 41.36
CA VAL A 13 -0.57 26.98 40.23
C VAL A 13 0.73 26.45 39.58
N CYS A 14 1.91 26.83 40.11
CA CYS A 14 3.21 26.41 39.55
C CYS A 14 3.97 25.40 40.42
N SER A 15 3.35 24.76 41.41
CA SER A 15 4.03 23.85 42.34
C SER A 15 3.57 22.39 42.31
N THR A 16 2.81 21.97 41.29
CA THR A 16 2.54 20.53 41.02
C THR A 16 3.39 19.98 39.88
N GLY A 17 4.57 20.55 39.66
CA GLY A 17 5.61 19.97 38.81
C GLY A 17 6.44 18.96 39.60
N CYS A 18 6.30 17.69 39.24
CA CYS A 18 7.18 16.55 39.52
C CYS A 18 7.91 16.49 40.87
N GLU A 19 7.46 15.59 41.76
CA GLU A 19 8.39 14.95 42.70
C GLU A 19 9.44 14.18 41.90
N THR A 20 10.68 14.69 41.87
CA THR A 20 11.84 13.89 41.48
C THR A 20 12.20 12.96 42.64
N SER A 21 11.49 11.85 42.76
CA SER A 21 12.05 10.69 43.46
C SER A 21 13.28 10.23 42.68
N SER A 22 14.44 10.20 43.34
CA SER A 22 15.68 9.63 42.81
C SER A 22 15.38 8.30 42.12
N PRO A 23 15.92 8.03 40.91
CA PRO A 23 15.69 6.75 40.28
C PRO A 23 16.32 5.67 41.17
N SER A 24 15.46 4.88 41.82
CA SER A 24 15.82 3.52 42.23
C SER A 24 16.49 2.89 41.00
N ALA A 25 17.68 2.34 41.18
CA ALA A 25 18.45 1.70 40.12
C ALA A 25 17.50 0.81 39.31
N ALA A 26 17.10 1.31 38.14
CA ALA A 26 16.23 0.57 37.25
C ALA A 26 16.97 -0.72 36.95
N ALA A 27 16.30 -1.84 37.24
CA ALA A 27 16.75 -3.13 36.75
C ALA A 27 17.13 -2.94 35.28
N SER A 28 18.36 -3.33 34.94
CA SER A 28 18.85 -3.34 33.56
C SER A 28 17.72 -3.84 32.67
N PRO A 29 17.39 -3.15 31.57
CA PRO A 29 16.39 -3.66 30.65
C PRO A 29 16.85 -5.07 30.30
N ASP A 30 16.03 -6.05 30.68
CA ASP A 30 16.25 -7.44 30.34
C ASP A 30 16.71 -7.42 28.90
N THR A 31 17.94 -7.89 28.72
CA THR A 31 18.47 -8.13 27.40
C THR A 31 17.50 -9.13 26.83
N MET A 32 16.52 -8.66 26.04
CA MET A 32 15.71 -9.50 25.19
C MET A 32 16.75 -10.17 24.31
N THR A 33 17.16 -11.34 24.77
CA THR A 33 17.87 -12.32 23.98
C THR A 33 16.88 -12.61 22.88
N SER A 34 17.05 -11.90 21.75
CA SER A 34 16.41 -12.25 20.49
C SER A 34 16.53 -13.76 20.41
N PRO A 35 15.40 -14.49 20.35
CA PRO A 35 15.45 -15.92 20.19
C PRO A 35 16.37 -16.14 19.01
N THR A 36 17.47 -16.86 19.24
CA THR A 36 18.40 -17.27 18.21
C THR A 36 17.54 -17.70 17.04
N ALA A 37 17.65 -17.00 15.90
CA ALA A 37 16.75 -17.17 14.76
C ALA A 37 16.90 -18.59 14.20
N THR A 38 16.30 -19.56 14.88
CA THR A 38 16.04 -20.90 14.41
C THR A 38 15.34 -20.67 13.10
N SER A 39 15.90 -21.20 12.02
CA SER A 39 15.36 -21.03 10.68
C SER A 39 13.85 -21.31 10.69
N LEU A 40 13.04 -20.25 10.76
CA LEU A 40 11.58 -20.31 10.72
C LEU A 40 11.06 -20.67 9.32
N ARG A 41 11.95 -21.12 8.41
CA ARG A 41 11.54 -21.57 7.09
C ARG A 41 10.55 -22.72 7.27
N PRO A 42 9.32 -22.59 6.72
CA PRO A 42 8.32 -23.64 6.80
C PRO A 42 8.91 -24.97 6.30
N SER A 43 8.67 -26.06 7.02
CA SER A 43 9.05 -27.42 6.59
C SER A 43 8.11 -27.91 5.49
N LEU A 44 8.16 -27.26 4.33
CA LEU A 44 7.38 -27.60 3.14
C LEU A 44 8.30 -28.26 2.12
N SER A 45 7.80 -29.29 1.44
CA SER A 45 8.43 -29.76 0.21
C SER A 45 8.41 -28.66 -0.84
N ARG A 46 9.26 -28.79 -1.86
CA ARG A 46 9.28 -27.85 -3.00
C ARG A 46 7.90 -27.72 -3.65
N ASP A 47 7.19 -28.83 -3.82
CA ASP A 47 5.87 -28.85 -4.47
C ASP A 47 4.80 -28.19 -3.58
N GLN A 48 4.85 -28.44 -2.27
CA GLN A 48 3.96 -27.77 -1.31
C GLN A 48 4.21 -26.27 -1.29
N TYR A 49 5.47 -25.84 -1.32
CA TYR A 49 5.83 -24.43 -1.38
C TYR A 49 5.37 -23.79 -2.68
N HIS A 50 5.64 -24.44 -3.83
CA HIS A 50 5.16 -23.99 -5.13
C HIS A 50 3.64 -23.81 -5.15
N ASN A 51 2.88 -24.79 -4.66
CA ASN A 51 1.42 -24.71 -4.65
C ASN A 51 0.90 -23.59 -3.74
N LYS A 52 1.58 -23.28 -2.63
CA LYS A 52 1.21 -22.13 -1.79
C LYS A 52 1.48 -20.80 -2.47
N VAL A 53 2.64 -20.65 -3.13
CA VAL A 53 2.95 -19.43 -3.88
C VAL A 53 2.00 -19.28 -5.07
N LEU A 54 1.73 -20.36 -5.80
CA LEU A 54 0.76 -20.37 -6.90
C LEU A 54 -0.65 -19.99 -6.40
N GLY A 55 -1.08 -20.57 -5.28
CA GLY A 55 -2.36 -20.24 -4.65
C GLY A 55 -2.44 -18.80 -4.17
N LEU A 56 -1.35 -18.21 -3.68
CA LEU A 56 -1.30 -16.78 -3.34
C LEU A 56 -1.49 -15.91 -4.57
N LEU A 57 -0.79 -16.21 -5.67
CA LEU A 57 -0.86 -15.41 -6.89
C LEU A 57 -2.22 -15.55 -7.59
N ILE A 58 -2.65 -16.78 -7.85
CA ILE A 58 -3.91 -17.06 -8.55
C ILE A 58 -5.10 -16.72 -7.65
N GLY A 59 -5.06 -17.12 -6.37
CA GLY A 59 -6.14 -16.85 -5.42
C GLY A 59 -6.36 -15.35 -5.22
N SER A 60 -5.30 -14.55 -5.23
CA SER A 60 -5.44 -13.10 -5.18
C SER A 60 -6.07 -12.52 -6.45
N ALA A 61 -5.74 -13.04 -7.64
CA ALA A 61 -6.34 -12.59 -8.89
C ALA A 61 -7.81 -13.03 -9.01
N ILE A 62 -8.15 -14.21 -8.50
CA ILE A 62 -9.54 -14.67 -8.38
C ILE A 62 -10.32 -13.76 -7.44
N GLY A 63 -9.76 -13.40 -6.28
CA GLY A 63 -10.41 -12.51 -5.32
C GLY A 63 -10.73 -11.13 -5.90
N ASP A 64 -9.77 -10.53 -6.62
CA ASP A 64 -9.96 -9.31 -7.41
C ASP A 64 -11.11 -9.50 -8.42
N ALA A 65 -11.03 -10.51 -9.28
CA ALA A 65 -12.03 -10.77 -10.31
C ALA A 65 -13.45 -11.06 -9.76
N MET A 66 -13.57 -11.70 -8.60
CA MET A 66 -14.85 -11.95 -7.93
C MET A 66 -15.43 -10.70 -7.27
N GLY A 67 -14.58 -9.85 -6.69
CA GLY A 67 -15.03 -8.65 -5.98
C GLY A 67 -15.40 -7.49 -6.91
N ALA A 68 -14.65 -7.33 -8.00
CA ALA A 68 -14.74 -6.17 -8.88
C ALA A 68 -16.13 -5.89 -9.51
N PRO A 69 -16.95 -6.90 -9.88
CA PRO A 69 -18.32 -6.66 -10.36
C PRO A 69 -19.22 -5.95 -9.34
N THR A 70 -18.98 -6.15 -8.05
CA THR A 70 -19.77 -5.59 -6.93
C THR A 70 -19.06 -4.45 -6.19
N GLU A 71 -17.93 -3.99 -6.71
CA GLU A 71 -17.17 -2.89 -6.13
C GLU A 71 -18.06 -1.63 -6.03
N MET A 72 -18.02 -0.96 -4.87
CA MET A 72 -18.83 0.22 -4.53
C MET A 72 -20.34 -0.03 -4.38
N TRP A 73 -20.80 -1.28 -4.43
CA TRP A 73 -22.21 -1.59 -4.19
C TRP A 73 -22.50 -1.71 -2.71
N SER A 74 -23.72 -1.34 -2.31
CA SER A 74 -24.16 -1.66 -0.95
C SER A 74 -24.39 -3.16 -0.83
N ARG A 75 -24.24 -3.70 0.39
CA ARG A 75 -24.54 -5.12 0.63
C ARG A 75 -25.97 -5.50 0.22
N SER A 76 -26.94 -4.60 0.41
CA SER A 76 -28.31 -4.82 -0.02
C SER A 76 -28.46 -4.93 -1.53
N ASP A 77 -27.72 -4.12 -2.30
CA ASP A 77 -27.77 -4.18 -3.76
C ASP A 77 -27.16 -5.49 -4.26
N ILE A 78 -26.02 -5.92 -3.68
CA ILE A 78 -25.42 -7.22 -3.98
C ILE A 78 -26.39 -8.37 -3.69
N GLN A 79 -27.09 -8.33 -2.55
CA GLN A 79 -28.06 -9.36 -2.20
C GLN A 79 -29.29 -9.37 -3.11
N LEU A 80 -29.74 -8.21 -3.57
CA LEU A 80 -30.88 -8.09 -4.47
C LEU A 80 -30.57 -8.63 -5.86
N ASP A 81 -29.41 -8.24 -6.41
CA ASP A 81 -29.07 -8.49 -7.82
C ASP A 81 -28.32 -9.82 -8.00
N CYS A 82 -27.44 -10.18 -7.08
CA CYS A 82 -26.59 -11.38 -7.16
C CYS A 82 -26.98 -12.47 -6.15
N GLY A 83 -27.64 -12.11 -5.05
CA GLY A 83 -27.85 -13.02 -3.93
C GLY A 83 -26.55 -13.33 -3.19
N PHE A 84 -25.95 -14.49 -3.50
CA PHE A 84 -24.63 -14.88 -2.97
C PHE A 84 -23.66 -14.98 -4.15
N VAL A 85 -22.54 -14.24 -4.07
CA VAL A 85 -21.50 -14.27 -5.11
C VAL A 85 -20.68 -15.56 -4.93
N ASP A 86 -20.93 -16.56 -5.78
CA ASP A 86 -20.24 -17.85 -5.79
C ASP A 86 -19.52 -18.18 -7.10
N ASP A 87 -19.63 -17.34 -8.12
CA ASP A 87 -18.93 -17.48 -9.40
C ASP A 87 -18.28 -16.17 -9.86
N LEU A 88 -17.48 -16.25 -10.91
CA LEU A 88 -16.90 -15.10 -11.59
C LEU A 88 -17.94 -14.44 -12.49
N GLU A 89 -18.26 -13.18 -12.20
CA GLU A 89 -19.25 -12.40 -12.95
C GLU A 89 -18.58 -11.42 -13.93
N PRO A 90 -19.25 -11.04 -15.03
CA PRO A 90 -18.74 -10.01 -15.92
C PRO A 90 -18.80 -8.62 -15.27
N MET A 91 -17.87 -7.74 -15.64
CA MET A 91 -17.85 -6.35 -15.19
C MET A 91 -18.48 -5.43 -16.23
N VAL A 92 -19.78 -5.20 -16.10
CA VAL A 92 -20.57 -4.33 -16.98
C VAL A 92 -20.50 -2.88 -16.50
N ARG A 93 -19.38 -2.21 -16.80
CA ARG A 93 -19.16 -0.80 -16.44
C ARG A 93 -18.24 -0.07 -17.42
N ALA A 94 -18.16 1.25 -17.28
CA ALA A 94 -17.21 2.08 -18.00
C ALA A 94 -15.77 1.76 -17.59
N VAL A 95 -14.82 2.05 -18.49
CA VAL A 95 -13.40 1.90 -18.18
C VAL A 95 -12.92 2.98 -17.22
N SER A 96 -11.93 2.65 -16.39
CA SER A 96 -11.21 3.61 -15.58
C SER A 96 -9.77 3.15 -15.37
N ALA A 97 -8.90 4.08 -14.97
CA ALA A 97 -7.48 3.79 -14.81
C ALA A 97 -7.22 2.76 -13.68
N GLU A 98 -7.96 2.88 -12.59
CA GLU A 98 -7.97 1.97 -11.44
C GLU A 98 -8.85 0.74 -11.69
N GLY A 99 -9.93 0.87 -12.45
CA GLY A 99 -10.85 -0.24 -12.72
C GLY A 99 -10.46 -1.13 -13.91
N ILE A 100 -11.44 -1.39 -14.77
CA ILE A 100 -11.24 -2.17 -15.99
C ILE A 100 -10.73 -1.29 -17.13
N TRP A 101 -9.83 -1.83 -17.95
CA TRP A 101 -9.31 -1.14 -19.14
C TRP A 101 -10.04 -1.51 -20.44
N LYS A 102 -11.04 -2.39 -20.36
CA LYS A 102 -11.93 -2.72 -21.48
C LYS A 102 -13.35 -2.65 -20.99
N THR A 103 -14.21 -2.01 -21.78
CA THR A 103 -15.65 -1.93 -21.48
C THR A 103 -16.25 -3.33 -21.45
N ASN A 104 -17.12 -3.60 -20.49
CA ASN A 104 -17.83 -4.88 -20.35
C ASN A 104 -16.88 -6.08 -20.34
N LEU A 105 -15.97 -6.10 -19.38
CA LEU A 105 -14.97 -7.15 -19.27
C LEU A 105 -15.68 -8.48 -18.94
N PRO A 106 -15.36 -9.59 -19.63
CA PRO A 106 -15.98 -10.88 -19.36
C PRO A 106 -15.62 -11.38 -17.96
N ALA A 107 -16.36 -12.39 -17.49
CA ALA A 107 -16.09 -13.09 -16.25
C ALA A 107 -14.61 -13.48 -16.12
N GLY A 108 -14.04 -13.25 -14.93
CA GLY A 108 -12.62 -13.52 -14.64
C GLY A 108 -11.66 -12.39 -15.04
N GLY A 109 -12.17 -11.26 -15.53
CA GLY A 109 -11.37 -10.05 -15.67
C GLY A 109 -10.90 -9.49 -14.32
N THR A 110 -9.77 -8.79 -14.30
CA THR A 110 -9.17 -8.21 -13.08
C THR A 110 -9.03 -6.69 -13.17
N THR A 111 -8.80 -6.03 -12.04
CA THR A 111 -8.62 -4.58 -11.92
C THR A 111 -7.15 -4.18 -11.67
N ASP A 112 -6.92 -2.99 -11.12
CA ASP A 112 -5.60 -2.52 -10.72
C ASP A 112 -5.01 -3.32 -9.56
N ASP A 113 -5.82 -3.96 -8.73
CA ASP A 113 -5.38 -4.89 -7.69
C ASP A 113 -4.36 -5.91 -8.23
N THR A 114 -4.70 -6.60 -9.32
CA THR A 114 -3.78 -7.55 -9.96
C THR A 114 -2.61 -6.84 -10.63
N ARG A 115 -2.82 -5.64 -11.20
CA ARG A 115 -1.74 -4.87 -11.86
C ARG A 115 -0.69 -4.38 -10.87
N TRP A 116 -1.09 -3.96 -9.67
CA TRP A 116 -0.19 -3.58 -8.59
C TRP A 116 0.64 -4.75 -8.08
N LYS A 117 0.03 -5.93 -7.94
CA LYS A 117 0.76 -7.16 -7.59
C LYS A 117 1.80 -7.51 -8.65
N ALA A 118 1.43 -7.44 -9.94
CA ALA A 118 2.35 -7.65 -11.03
C ALA A 118 3.53 -6.66 -11.02
N LEU A 119 3.24 -5.36 -10.85
CA LEU A 119 4.27 -4.32 -10.76
C LEU A 119 5.24 -4.55 -9.60
N THR A 120 4.72 -4.94 -8.43
CA THR A 120 5.55 -5.24 -7.24
C THR A 120 6.40 -6.50 -7.45
N ILE A 121 5.87 -7.54 -8.11
CA ILE A 121 6.63 -8.73 -8.47
C ILE A 121 7.76 -8.38 -9.45
N GLU A 122 7.47 -7.58 -10.49
CA GLU A 122 8.47 -7.12 -11.45
C GLU A 122 9.60 -6.34 -10.76
N PHE A 123 9.24 -5.43 -9.85
CA PHE A 123 10.20 -4.71 -8.99
C PHE A 123 11.11 -5.66 -8.20
N LEU A 124 10.53 -6.66 -7.53
CA LEU A 124 11.28 -7.60 -6.70
C LEU A 124 12.15 -8.55 -7.51
N LEU A 125 11.71 -8.96 -8.70
CA LEU A 125 12.48 -9.83 -9.60
C LEU A 125 13.63 -9.10 -10.28
N ALA A 126 13.57 -7.77 -10.41
CA ALA A 126 14.59 -6.97 -11.07
C ALA A 126 15.87 -6.75 -10.23
N GLN A 127 15.88 -7.15 -8.96
CA GLN A 127 16.95 -6.81 -8.03
C GLN A 127 17.10 -7.80 -6.87
N ASP A 128 18.16 -7.65 -6.08
CA ASP A 128 18.32 -8.39 -4.83
C ASP A 128 17.34 -7.84 -3.77
N LEU A 129 16.71 -8.73 -2.98
CA LEU A 129 15.76 -8.32 -1.92
C LEU A 129 16.36 -7.33 -0.91
N ARG A 130 17.67 -7.35 -0.65
CA ARG A 130 18.33 -6.39 0.25
C ARG A 130 18.42 -4.98 -0.35
N GLN A 131 18.26 -4.86 -1.66
CA GLN A 131 18.25 -3.59 -2.38
C GLN A 131 16.83 -3.09 -2.65
N ALA A 132 15.80 -3.87 -2.32
CA ALA A 132 14.40 -3.47 -2.43
C ALA A 132 14.03 -2.48 -1.31
N THR A 133 14.57 -1.26 -1.39
CA THR A 133 14.19 -0.18 -0.47
C THR A 133 13.02 0.62 -1.03
N PRO A 134 12.28 1.36 -0.17
CA PRO A 134 11.17 2.19 -0.62
C PRO A 134 11.57 3.22 -1.69
N GLN A 135 12.77 3.79 -1.61
CA GLN A 135 13.28 4.73 -2.61
C GLN A 135 13.52 4.06 -3.97
N VAL A 136 13.94 2.78 -3.98
CA VAL A 136 14.09 2.02 -5.22
C VAL A 136 12.73 1.67 -5.80
N MET A 137 11.73 1.33 -4.97
CA MET A 137 10.35 1.11 -5.42
C MET A 137 9.74 2.39 -6.00
N ALA A 138 9.93 3.53 -5.33
CA ALA A 138 9.49 4.83 -5.84
C ALA A 138 10.09 5.12 -7.23
N ARG A 139 11.39 4.88 -7.42
CA ARG A 139 12.04 5.01 -8.74
C ARG A 139 11.48 4.02 -9.76
N HIS A 140 11.16 2.79 -9.37
CA HIS A 140 10.55 1.79 -10.25
C HIS A 140 9.17 2.26 -10.75
N ILE A 141 8.33 2.78 -9.86
CA ILE A 141 7.01 3.34 -10.19
C ILE A 141 7.17 4.55 -11.14
N MET A 142 8.08 5.47 -10.83
CA MET A 142 8.38 6.61 -11.71
C MET A 142 8.83 6.18 -13.10
N ALA A 143 9.71 5.17 -13.19
CA ALA A 143 10.18 4.66 -14.47
C ALA A 143 9.04 4.03 -15.29
N ARG A 144 8.14 3.28 -14.65
CA ARG A 144 6.94 2.73 -15.30
C ARG A 144 6.00 3.84 -15.78
N TYR A 145 5.75 4.84 -14.95
CA TYR A 145 4.93 6.00 -15.30
C TYR A 145 5.51 6.78 -16.48
N GLN A 146 6.83 7.03 -16.48
CA GLN A 146 7.52 7.69 -17.59
C GLN A 146 7.39 6.89 -18.88
N ALA A 147 7.53 5.56 -18.84
CA ALA A 147 7.32 4.71 -20.01
C ALA A 147 5.88 4.81 -20.56
N HIS A 148 4.87 4.95 -19.70
CA HIS A 148 3.50 5.21 -20.15
C HIS A 148 3.33 6.60 -20.76
N ILE A 149 3.96 7.64 -20.22
CA ILE A 149 4.02 8.97 -20.85
C ILE A 149 4.63 8.89 -22.24
N ASP A 150 5.76 8.21 -22.38
CA ASP A 150 6.48 8.11 -23.65
C ASP A 150 5.66 7.34 -24.68
N THR A 151 4.98 6.27 -24.25
CA THR A 151 4.03 5.51 -25.09
C THR A 151 2.87 6.39 -25.57
N LEU A 152 2.28 7.20 -24.67
CA LEU A 152 1.20 8.12 -25.03
C LEU A 152 1.68 9.19 -26.04
N LYS A 153 2.87 9.78 -25.82
CA LYS A 153 3.46 10.77 -26.74
C LYS A 153 3.78 10.19 -28.12
N ALA A 154 4.20 8.94 -28.17
CA ALA A 154 4.49 8.21 -29.40
C ALA A 154 3.22 7.67 -30.10
N THR A 155 2.02 7.94 -29.56
CA THR A 155 0.77 7.52 -30.21
C THR A 155 0.48 8.42 -31.41
N GLU A 156 0.29 7.82 -32.57
CA GLU A 156 0.04 8.49 -33.86
C GLU A 156 -1.26 7.97 -34.50
N GLY A 157 -1.81 8.76 -35.44
CA GLY A 157 -3.00 8.39 -36.22
C GLY A 157 -4.23 9.24 -35.90
N PHE A 158 -5.32 9.01 -36.63
CA PHE A 158 -6.60 9.73 -36.46
C PHE A 158 -7.57 9.02 -35.50
N ASP A 159 -7.43 7.70 -35.34
CA ASP A 159 -8.29 6.93 -34.43
C ASP A 159 -8.06 7.38 -32.98
N PRO A 160 -9.10 7.81 -32.23
CA PRO A 160 -8.97 8.19 -30.84
C PRO A 160 -8.64 7.00 -29.91
N LYS A 161 -8.96 5.76 -30.31
CA LYS A 161 -8.92 4.62 -29.39
C LYS A 161 -7.53 4.32 -28.82
N PRO A 162 -6.42 4.37 -29.59
CA PRO A 162 -5.07 4.22 -29.04
C PRO A 162 -4.72 5.31 -28.01
N TYR A 163 -5.14 6.56 -28.24
CA TYR A 163 -4.90 7.67 -27.31
C TYR A 163 -5.62 7.43 -25.99
N GLU A 164 -6.91 7.07 -26.03
CA GLU A 164 -7.69 6.74 -24.83
C GLU A 164 -7.05 5.61 -24.02
N ASN A 165 -6.65 4.52 -24.69
CA ASN A 165 -6.05 3.37 -24.04
C ASN A 165 -4.70 3.71 -23.38
N ASN A 166 -3.86 4.50 -24.05
CA ASN A 166 -2.54 4.87 -23.52
C ASN A 166 -2.65 5.95 -22.43
N LEU A 167 -3.61 6.87 -22.55
CA LEU A 167 -3.94 7.83 -21.51
C LEU A 167 -4.38 7.12 -20.23
N MET A 168 -5.26 6.12 -20.34
CA MET A 168 -5.74 5.35 -19.19
C MET A 168 -4.61 4.60 -18.47
N LYS A 169 -3.66 4.01 -19.21
CA LYS A 169 -2.48 3.36 -18.62
C LYS A 169 -1.55 4.34 -17.91
N MET A 170 -1.36 5.53 -18.49
CA MET A 170 -0.58 6.59 -17.87
C MET A 170 -1.28 7.09 -16.59
N ALA A 171 -2.59 7.35 -16.67
CA ALA A 171 -3.40 7.84 -15.56
C ALA A 171 -3.38 6.89 -14.34
N TRP A 172 -3.30 5.58 -14.57
CA TRP A 172 -3.27 4.58 -13.49
C TRP A 172 -2.14 4.82 -12.48
N LEU A 173 -0.97 5.28 -12.95
CA LEU A 173 0.18 5.53 -12.08
C LEU A 173 0.39 7.03 -11.79
N GLN A 174 -0.48 7.91 -12.29
CA GLN A 174 -0.27 9.36 -12.20
C GLN A 174 -0.16 9.84 -10.74
N GLU A 175 -1.19 9.59 -9.93
CA GLU A 175 -1.22 10.03 -8.52
C GLU A 175 -0.07 9.39 -7.72
N TRP A 176 0.21 8.12 -7.98
CA TRP A 176 1.30 7.37 -7.36
C TRP A 176 2.67 7.96 -7.70
N ALA A 177 2.92 8.29 -8.96
CA ALA A 177 4.17 8.87 -9.40
C ALA A 177 4.40 10.28 -8.82
N LEU A 178 3.34 11.06 -8.60
CA LEU A 178 3.41 12.38 -7.99
C LEU A 178 3.89 12.33 -6.53
N VAL A 179 3.52 11.28 -5.78
CA VAL A 179 4.04 11.03 -4.42
C VAL A 179 5.43 10.38 -4.47
N ALA A 180 5.64 9.41 -5.36
CA ALA A 180 6.89 8.67 -5.50
C ALA A 180 8.07 9.58 -5.83
N LYS A 181 7.86 10.60 -6.67
CA LYS A 181 8.92 11.50 -7.14
C LYS A 181 9.65 12.23 -6.01
N PRO A 182 8.99 13.09 -5.21
CA PRO A 182 9.66 13.78 -4.12
C PRO A 182 10.21 12.81 -3.06
N TYR A 183 9.59 11.63 -2.87
CA TYR A 183 10.14 10.58 -2.02
C TYR A 183 11.48 10.05 -2.53
N ALA A 184 11.56 9.71 -3.82
CA ALA A 184 12.78 9.22 -4.47
C ALA A 184 13.91 10.27 -4.50
N GLU A 185 13.55 11.55 -4.56
CA GLU A 185 14.46 12.70 -4.55
C GLU A 185 14.91 13.12 -3.14
N ASN A 186 14.43 12.45 -2.08
CA ASN A 186 14.62 12.85 -0.67
C ASN A 186 14.13 14.28 -0.36
N ASN A 187 13.11 14.75 -1.09
CA ASN A 187 12.46 16.03 -0.86
C ASN A 187 11.31 15.86 0.14
N LEU A 188 11.62 15.88 1.44
CA LEU A 188 10.62 15.65 2.49
C LEU A 188 9.43 16.64 2.46
N PRO A 189 9.63 17.98 2.29
CA PRO A 189 8.51 18.90 2.17
C PRO A 189 7.63 18.59 0.95
N GLY A 190 8.24 18.28 -0.20
CA GLY A 190 7.49 17.92 -1.41
C GLY A 190 6.73 16.61 -1.25
N TYR A 191 7.31 15.63 -0.55
CA TYR A 191 6.66 14.35 -0.28
C TYR A 191 5.47 14.53 0.65
N ALA A 192 5.61 15.32 1.72
CA ALA A 192 4.50 15.62 2.63
C ALA A 192 3.34 16.34 1.91
N ASP A 193 3.63 17.32 1.06
CA ASP A 193 2.62 18.02 0.25
C ASP A 193 1.93 17.10 -0.76
N ALA A 194 2.70 16.27 -1.47
CA ALA A 194 2.15 15.31 -2.43
C ALA A 194 1.27 14.26 -1.74
N LEU A 195 1.73 13.71 -0.62
CA LEU A 195 0.97 12.73 0.17
C LEU A 195 -0.35 13.31 0.69
N SER A 196 -0.36 14.60 1.04
CA SER A 196 -1.57 15.30 1.49
C SER A 196 -2.59 15.56 0.37
N LYS A 197 -2.25 15.27 -0.88
CA LYS A 197 -3.12 15.39 -2.06
C LYS A 197 -3.49 14.03 -2.66
N PHE A 198 -2.70 13.00 -2.36
CA PHE A 198 -2.90 11.64 -2.84
C PHE A 198 -4.31 11.16 -2.49
N TYR A 199 -5.12 10.90 -3.52
CA TYR A 199 -6.56 10.59 -3.40
C TYR A 199 -7.31 11.53 -2.43
N GLY A 200 -7.04 12.84 -2.53
CA GLY A 200 -7.69 13.87 -1.72
C GLY A 200 -7.07 14.06 -0.33
N GLY A 201 -5.95 13.40 -0.02
CA GLY A 201 -5.30 13.47 1.29
C GLY A 201 -5.95 12.56 2.34
N GLU A 202 -6.83 11.66 1.91
CA GLU A 202 -7.51 10.70 2.78
C GLU A 202 -6.59 9.54 3.15
N MET A 203 -6.91 8.87 4.26
CA MET A 203 -6.32 7.56 4.55
C MET A 203 -6.78 6.55 3.51
N THR A 204 -5.85 6.06 2.70
CA THR A 204 -6.11 5.01 1.71
C THR A 204 -5.60 3.66 2.22
N CYS A 205 -6.03 2.57 1.58
CA CYS A 205 -5.43 1.24 1.73
C CYS A 205 -4.52 0.91 0.53
N ALA A 206 -3.83 1.91 0.00
CA ALA A 206 -3.04 1.81 -1.23
C ALA A 206 -2.05 0.63 -1.19
N GLY A 207 -1.35 0.45 -0.08
CA GLY A 207 -0.39 -0.64 0.05
C GLY A 207 -0.99 -2.05 0.15
N MET A 208 -2.28 -2.19 0.48
CA MET A 208 -2.96 -3.49 0.50
C MET A 208 -3.10 -4.11 -0.89
N LEU A 209 -3.10 -3.28 -1.95
CA LEU A 209 -3.17 -3.74 -3.33
C LEU A 209 -2.03 -4.70 -3.69
N TYR A 210 -0.89 -4.63 -3.00
CA TYR A 210 0.30 -5.46 -3.26
C TYR A 210 0.90 -6.12 -2.01
N SER A 211 0.31 -5.93 -0.83
CA SER A 211 0.86 -6.41 0.43
C SER A 211 1.16 -7.91 0.50
N PRO A 212 0.36 -8.84 -0.08
CA PRO A 212 0.64 -10.28 0.03
C PRO A 212 2.01 -10.68 -0.54
N ILE A 213 2.56 -9.87 -1.44
CA ILE A 213 3.87 -10.12 -2.05
C ILE A 213 5.00 -9.96 -1.01
N TRP A 214 4.87 -9.05 -0.04
CA TRP A 214 5.83 -8.90 1.05
C TRP A 214 5.91 -10.15 1.92
N GLY A 215 4.76 -10.77 2.20
CA GLY A 215 4.70 -12.08 2.87
C GLY A 215 5.35 -13.20 2.04
N ALA A 216 5.09 -13.21 0.72
CA ALA A 216 5.61 -14.22 -0.19
C ALA A 216 7.15 -14.25 -0.26
N VAL A 217 7.82 -13.10 -0.14
CA VAL A 217 9.30 -13.02 -0.16
C VAL A 217 9.95 -13.20 1.23
N HIS A 218 9.15 -13.30 2.29
CA HIS A 218 9.58 -13.54 3.66
C HIS A 218 8.92 -14.79 4.28
N PRO A 219 9.03 -15.98 3.66
CA PRO A 219 8.32 -17.17 4.11
C PRO A 219 8.75 -17.58 5.53
N GLY A 220 7.75 -17.71 6.42
CA GLY A 220 7.95 -18.04 7.82
C GLY A 220 8.60 -16.93 8.66
N ARG A 221 8.75 -15.72 8.12
CA ARG A 221 9.37 -14.57 8.79
C ARG A 221 8.38 -13.40 8.90
N PRO A 222 7.26 -13.55 9.64
CA PRO A 222 6.19 -12.55 9.67
C PRO A 222 6.67 -11.17 10.12
N THR A 223 7.56 -11.08 11.12
CA THR A 223 8.12 -9.78 11.55
C THR A 223 8.93 -9.09 10.45
N ALA A 224 9.65 -9.86 9.62
CA ALA A 224 10.39 -9.29 8.49
C ALA A 224 9.44 -8.86 7.36
N ALA A 225 8.39 -9.64 7.10
CA ALA A 225 7.35 -9.31 6.13
C ALA A 225 6.61 -8.01 6.52
N TYR A 226 6.18 -7.91 7.78
CA TYR A 226 5.56 -6.71 8.33
C TYR A 226 6.49 -5.50 8.22
N ALA A 227 7.76 -5.62 8.64
CA ALA A 227 8.71 -4.51 8.55
C ALA A 227 8.92 -4.03 7.10
N MET A 228 9.06 -4.97 6.14
CA MET A 228 9.17 -4.63 4.73
C MET A 228 7.92 -3.93 4.21
N GLY A 229 6.73 -4.45 4.52
CA GLY A 229 5.46 -3.82 4.15
C GLY A 229 5.34 -2.40 4.72
N TYR A 230 5.71 -2.22 5.98
CA TYR A 230 5.59 -0.93 6.67
C TYR A 230 6.55 0.12 6.11
N GLU A 231 7.77 -0.29 5.78
CA GLU A 231 8.76 0.56 5.13
C GLU A 231 8.28 1.00 3.73
N HIS A 232 7.61 0.13 2.98
CA HIS A 232 7.11 0.41 1.63
C HIS A 232 5.72 1.07 1.59
N ALA A 233 5.05 1.24 2.73
CA ALA A 233 3.78 1.93 2.88
C ALA A 233 3.96 3.47 2.81
N ILE A 234 4.59 3.97 1.75
CA ILE A 234 4.89 5.41 1.54
C ILE A 234 3.68 6.21 1.00
N TYR A 235 2.57 5.52 0.72
CA TYR A 235 1.33 6.15 0.24
C TYR A 235 0.24 6.15 1.33
N ASP A 236 0.46 5.37 2.39
CA ASP A 236 -0.49 5.21 3.48
C ASP A 236 -0.07 6.07 4.68
N ILE A 237 -1.04 6.53 5.46
CA ILE A 237 -0.81 7.34 6.67
C ILE A 237 -1.49 6.73 7.89
N GLY A 238 -0.95 6.99 9.08
CA GLY A 238 -1.50 6.47 10.34
C GLY A 238 -1.61 4.94 10.35
N TYR A 239 -2.74 4.43 10.84
CA TYR A 239 -3.00 2.99 10.95
C TYR A 239 -3.13 2.29 9.60
N ALA A 240 -3.31 3.02 8.50
CA ALA A 240 -3.31 2.41 7.17
C ALA A 240 -1.94 1.81 6.80
N ARG A 241 -0.84 2.36 7.31
CA ARG A 241 0.48 1.76 7.16
C ARG A 241 0.55 0.39 7.84
N ASP A 242 -0.04 0.27 9.02
CA ASP A 242 -0.17 -1.02 9.71
C ASP A 242 -1.01 -1.98 8.89
N MET A 243 -2.17 -1.56 8.37
CA MET A 243 -3.03 -2.41 7.52
C MET A 243 -2.30 -2.95 6.29
N THR A 244 -1.54 -2.10 5.58
CA THR A 244 -0.66 -2.52 4.47
C THR A 244 0.37 -3.57 4.89
N SER A 245 0.77 -3.58 6.16
CA SER A 245 1.85 -4.43 6.67
C SER A 245 1.37 -5.72 7.31
N LEU A 246 0.05 -5.90 7.46
CA LEU A 246 -0.54 -7.13 8.00
C LEU A 246 -0.53 -8.23 6.94
N VAL A 247 0.58 -8.97 6.85
CA VAL A 247 0.86 -10.02 5.84
C VAL A 247 1.42 -11.30 6.43
#